data_AF-A0A9C9X506-F1
#
_entry.id   AF-A0A9C9X506-F1
#
_cell.length_a   1.000
_cell.length_b   1.000
_cell.length_c   1.000
_cell.angle_alpha   90.00
_cell.angle_beta   90.00
_cell.angle_gamma   90.00
#
_symmetry.space_group_name_H-M   'P 1'
#
loop_
_entity.id
_entity.type
_entity.pdbx_description
1 polymer ?
#
loop_
_entity_poly.entity_id
_entity_poly.type
_entity_poly.pdbx_seq_one_letter_code
_entity_poly.pdbx_strand_id
1 'polypeptide(L)'
;EALQQKNQEEVENEMGDLLFSIVNLSRFRNVSAEDALRKTTNKFIARFQYIEKRLAKMNRSVYDSNLKEMDQLWEESKTKL
;
A
#
# COMPACT_ATOMS: atom_id res chain seq x y z
N GLU A 1 1.04 -17.74 15.50
CA GLU A 1 1.35 -19.18 15.55
C GLU A 1 1.32 -19.84 14.16
N ALA A 2 0.34 -19.51 13.29
CA ALA A 2 0.27 -20.02 11.91
C ALA A 2 1.52 -19.77 11.03
N LEU A 3 2.16 -18.59 11.14
CA LEU A 3 3.39 -18.27 10.36
C LEU A 3 4.58 -19.20 10.66
N GLN A 4 4.58 -19.86 11.82
CA GLN A 4 5.64 -20.80 12.20
C GLN A 4 5.37 -22.23 11.72
N GLN A 5 4.12 -22.57 11.37
CA GLN A 5 3.71 -23.94 11.06
C GLN A 5 3.70 -24.28 9.56
N LYS A 6 4.07 -23.37 8.65
CA LYS A 6 4.13 -23.57 7.18
C LYS A 6 2.83 -24.11 6.54
N ASN A 7 1.70 -24.16 7.24
CA ASN A 7 0.42 -24.52 6.65
C ASN A 7 -0.20 -23.27 6.02
N GLN A 8 -0.19 -23.21 4.70
CA GLN A 8 -0.68 -22.06 3.94
C GLN A 8 -2.18 -21.81 4.17
N GLU A 9 -2.97 -22.87 4.40
CA GLU A 9 -4.40 -22.78 4.66
C GLU A 9 -4.68 -22.10 6.01
N GLU A 10 -3.94 -22.48 7.05
CA GLU A 10 -4.03 -21.82 8.37
C GLU A 10 -3.61 -20.35 8.31
N VAL A 11 -2.58 -20.04 7.52
CA VAL A 11 -2.16 -18.64 7.30
C VAL A 11 -3.26 -17.84 6.59
N GLU A 12 -3.95 -18.44 5.61
CA GLU A 12 -5.06 -17.80 4.91
C GLU A 12 -6.26 -17.56 5.84
N ASN A 13 -6.61 -18.53 6.69
CA ASN A 13 -7.66 -18.39 7.71
C ASN A 13 -7.36 -17.24 8.68
N GLU A 14 -6.16 -17.20 9.26
CA GLU A 14 -5.74 -16.14 10.19
C GLU A 14 -5.69 -14.76 9.51
N MET A 15 -5.28 -14.70 8.24
CA MET A 15 -5.34 -13.46 7.46
C MET A 15 -6.79 -12.99 7.26
N GLY A 16 -7.70 -13.93 7.00
CA GLY A 16 -9.14 -13.68 6.93
C GLY A 16 -9.70 -13.07 8.21
N ASP A 17 -9.37 -13.65 9.36
CA ASP A 17 -9.81 -13.15 10.68
C ASP A 17 -9.27 -11.74 10.97
N LEU A 18 -8.03 -11.45 10.59
CA LEU A 18 -7.45 -10.11 10.71
C LEU A 18 -8.18 -9.09 9.82
N LEU A 19 -8.41 -9.43 8.54
CA LEU A 19 -9.14 -8.56 7.62
C LEU A 19 -10.58 -8.32 8.10
N PHE A 20 -11.28 -9.36 8.54
CA PHE A 20 -12.62 -9.26 9.10
C PHE A 20 -12.66 -8.37 10.35
N SER A 21 -11.66 -8.50 11.23
CA SER A 21 -11.52 -7.65 12.42
C SER A 21 -11.34 -6.17 12.05
N ILE A 22 -10.53 -5.86 11.03
CA ILE A 22 -10.33 -4.49 10.52
C ILE A 22 -11.60 -3.92 9.90
N VAL A 23 -12.33 -4.72 9.11
CA VAL A 23 -13.63 -4.32 8.54
C VAL A 23 -14.64 -4.03 9.65
N ASN A 24 -14.70 -4.88 10.67
CA ASN A 24 -15.57 -4.66 11.82
C ASN A 24 -15.20 -3.41 12.63
N LEU A 25 -13.92 -3.14 12.83
CA LEU A 25 -13.47 -1.91 13.46
C LEU A 25 -13.94 -0.68 12.68
N SER A 26 -13.83 -0.71 11.35
CA SER A 26 -14.32 0.36 10.47
C SER A 26 -15.82 0.58 10.66
N ARG A 27 -16.60 -0.50 10.72
CA ARG A 27 -18.05 -0.47 11.01
C ARG A 27 -18.36 0.18 12.36
N PHE A 28 -17.66 -0.18 13.43
CA PHE A 28 -17.84 0.44 14.76
C PHE A 28 -17.52 1.93 14.79
N ARG A 29 -16.68 2.40 13.87
CA ARG A 29 -16.34 3.82 13.70
C ARG A 29 -17.20 4.54 12.67
N ASN A 30 -18.25 3.91 12.15
CA ASN A 30 -19.10 4.44 11.06
C ASN A 30 -18.29 4.85 9.83
N VAL A 31 -17.20 4.12 9.53
CA VAL A 31 -16.37 4.32 8.35
C VAL A 31 -16.62 3.19 7.36
N SER A 32 -16.87 3.53 6.09
CA SER A 32 -16.89 2.54 5.01
C SER A 32 -15.47 2.00 4.79
N ALA A 33 -15.24 0.73 5.12
CA ALA A 33 -13.96 0.06 4.93
C ALA A 33 -13.53 0.05 3.46
N GLU A 34 -14.49 -0.18 2.55
CA GLU A 34 -14.26 -0.16 1.10
C GLU A 34 -13.81 1.22 0.64
N ASP A 35 -14.49 2.29 1.06
CA ASP A 35 -14.13 3.65 0.68
C ASP A 35 -12.79 4.07 1.25
N ALA A 36 -12.49 3.68 2.50
CA ALA A 36 -11.21 3.95 3.14
C ALA A 36 -10.06 3.26 2.41
N LEU A 37 -10.26 1.99 2.01
CA LEU A 37 -9.30 1.25 1.20
C LEU A 37 -9.13 1.89 -0.16
N ARG A 38 -10.22 2.18 -0.87
CA ARG A 38 -10.20 2.81 -2.20
C ARG A 38 -9.47 4.16 -2.20
N LYS A 39 -9.72 5.01 -1.20
CA LYS A 39 -9.00 6.29 -1.02
C LYS A 39 -7.50 6.06 -0.81
N THR A 40 -7.14 5.06 -0.02
CA THR A 40 -5.72 4.72 0.23
C THR A 40 -5.06 4.20 -1.04
N THR A 41 -5.70 3.29 -1.78
CA THR A 41 -5.21 2.78 -3.07
C THR A 41 -4.99 3.92 -4.07
N ASN A 42 -5.96 4.83 -4.22
CA ASN A 42 -5.82 6.00 -5.10
C ASN A 42 -4.64 6.89 -4.70
N LYS A 43 -4.41 7.10 -3.40
CA LYS A 43 -3.25 7.84 -2.89
C LYS A 43 -1.93 7.14 -3.25
N PHE A 44 -1.85 5.82 -3.16
CA PHE A 44 -0.65 5.06 -3.57
C PHE A 44 -0.41 5.17 -5.08
N ILE A 45 -1.46 5.04 -5.89
CA ILE A 45 -1.38 5.22 -7.36
C ILE A 45 -0.85 6.61 -7.70
N ALA A 46 -1.43 7.67 -7.11
CA ALA A 46 -1.01 9.05 -7.37
C ALA A 46 0.47 9.28 -7.01
N ARG A 47 0.94 8.71 -5.90
CA ARG A 47 2.34 8.81 -5.46
C ARG A 47 3.28 8.02 -6.37
N PHE A 48 2.89 6.85 -6.84
CA PHE A 48 3.68 6.08 -7.79
C PHE A 48 3.79 6.80 -9.15
N GLN A 49 2.67 7.35 -9.64
CA GLN A 49 2.67 8.19 -10.84
C GLN A 49 3.56 9.44 -10.69
N TYR A 50 3.65 10.01 -9.48
CA TYR A 50 4.59 11.10 -9.20
C TYR A 50 6.04 10.64 -9.36
N ILE A 51 6.40 9.49 -8.78
CA ILE A 51 7.74 8.90 -8.91
C ILE A 51 8.08 8.67 -10.39
N GLU A 52 7.19 8.02 -11.15
CA GLU A 52 7.37 7.77 -12.59
C GLU A 52 7.61 9.06 -13.37
N LYS A 53 6.81 10.11 -13.11
CA LYS A 53 6.98 11.42 -13.76
C LYS A 53 8.30 12.09 -13.40
N ARG A 54 8.80 11.90 -12.18
CA ARG A 54 10.08 12.48 -11.73
C ARG A 54 11.27 11.78 -12.37
N LEU A 55 11.24 10.46 -12.47
CA LEU A 55 12.26 9.68 -13.16
C LEU A 55 12.26 9.95 -14.66
N ALA A 56 11.07 10.06 -15.28
CA ALA A 56 10.94 10.38 -16.70
C ALA A 56 11.58 11.74 -17.07
N LYS A 57 11.50 12.75 -16.17
CA LYS A 57 12.19 14.04 -16.36
C LYS A 57 13.72 13.92 -16.38
N MET A 58 14.26 12.83 -15.83
CA MET A 58 15.68 12.50 -15.84
C MET A 58 16.04 11.51 -16.96
N ASN A 59 15.12 11.25 -17.90
CA ASN A 59 15.24 10.20 -18.93
C ASN A 59 15.50 8.80 -18.34
N ARG A 60 14.90 8.50 -17.18
CA ARG A 60 15.04 7.20 -16.48
C ARG A 60 13.66 6.61 -16.22
N SER A 61 13.59 5.28 -16.13
CA SER A 61 12.39 4.56 -15.71
C SER A 61 12.51 4.07 -14.28
N VAL A 62 11.42 3.53 -13.72
CA VAL A 62 11.42 2.87 -12.41
C VAL A 62 12.36 1.66 -12.38
N TYR A 63 12.49 0.96 -13.51
CA TYR A 63 13.40 -0.20 -13.64
C TYR A 63 14.88 0.19 -13.60
N ASP A 64 15.19 1.46 -13.93
CA ASP A 64 16.54 2.02 -13.86
C ASP A 64 16.84 2.67 -12.51
N SER A 65 15.90 2.63 -11.57
CA SER A 65 15.99 3.20 -10.22
C SER A 65 16.32 2.13 -9.20
N ASN A 66 16.85 2.54 -8.05
CA ASN A 66 17.01 1.67 -6.88
C ASN A 66 15.98 2.01 -5.79
N LEU A 67 15.83 1.12 -4.80
CA LEU A 67 14.88 1.29 -3.69
C LEU A 67 15.09 2.61 -2.93
N LYS A 68 16.34 3.02 -2.69
CA LYS A 68 16.65 4.25 -1.95
C LYS A 68 16.18 5.50 -2.70
N GLU A 69 16.33 5.54 -4.01
CA GLU A 69 15.85 6.63 -4.85
C GLU A 69 14.32 6.65 -4.93
N MET A 70 13.68 5.49 -5.06
CA MET A 70 12.22 5.39 -5.02
C MET A 70 11.66 5.85 -3.68
N ASP A 71 12.29 5.48 -2.56
CA ASP A 71 11.91 5.93 -1.21
C ASP A 71 12.05 7.45 -1.06
N GLN A 72 13.13 8.04 -1.59
CA GLN A 72 13.29 9.50 -1.57
C GLN A 72 12.19 10.21 -2.37
N LEU A 73 11.89 9.73 -3.58
CA LEU A 73 10.81 10.28 -4.41
C LEU A 73 9.42 10.01 -3.79
N TRP A 74 9.27 8.91 -3.07
CA TRP A 74 8.07 8.59 -2.31
C TRP A 74 7.85 9.58 -1.17
N GLU A 75 8.86 9.85 -0.33
CA GLU A 75 8.76 10.88 0.72
C GLU A 75 8.50 12.27 0.13
N GLU A 76 9.14 12.61 -1.00
CA GLU A 76 8.84 13.85 -1.71
C GLU A 76 7.37 13.93 -2.13
N SER A 77 6.82 12.85 -2.69
CA SER A 77 5.41 12.78 -3.11
C SER A 77 4.43 13.03 -1.96
N LYS A 78 4.76 12.67 -0.72
CA LYS A 78 3.90 12.92 0.46
C LYS A 78 3.78 14.40 0.81
N THR A 79 4.74 15.22 0.39
CA THR A 79 4.76 16.67 0.67
C THR A 79 4.17 17.50 -0.47
N LYS A 80 4.12 16.94 -1.68
CA LYS A 80 3.68 17.63 -2.90
C LYS A 80 2.24 17.30 -3.32
N LEU A 81 1.66 16.23 -2.78
CA LEU A 81 0.28 15.77 -2.97
C LEU A 81 -0.46 15.78 -1.64
#